data_AF-A0A0R1RVH8-F1
#
_entry.id   AF-A0A0R1RVH8-F1
#
_cell.length_a   1.000
_cell.length_b   1.000
_cell.length_c   1.000
_cell.angle_alpha   90.00
_cell.angle_beta   90.00
_cell.angle_gamma   90.00
#
_symmetry.space_group_name_H-M   'P 1'
#
loop_
_entity.id
_entity.type
_entity.pdbx_description
1 polymer ?
#
loop_
_entity_poly.entity_id
_entity_poly.type
_entity_poly.pdbx_seq_one_letter_code
_entity_poly.pdbx_strand_id
1 'polypeptide(L)'
;MLARTKTFLKASQFKYEKTYIRPMMVPQHVYVLRFGKKKLNNRLIAKYSHSWTGRLKIDEIDLRLHGQHNPRVFQDENELLKYLASHILTDDGRERYAKVRKAAEREHVGE
;
A
#
# COMPACT_ATOMS: atom_id res chain seq x y z
N MET A 1 -4.20 -8.66 1.10
CA MET A 1 -4.38 -7.32 0.51
C MET A 1 -3.25 -6.39 0.93
N LEU A 2 -2.64 -5.71 -0.05
CA LEU A 2 -1.52 -4.77 0.10
C LEU A 2 -0.36 -5.29 0.97
N ALA A 3 0.09 -6.51 0.68
CA ALA A 3 1.12 -7.16 1.50
C ALA A 3 2.46 -6.43 1.36
N ARG A 4 2.84 -6.09 0.13
CA ARG A 4 4.12 -5.44 -0.17
C ARG A 4 4.20 -4.03 0.37
N THR A 5 3.09 -3.30 0.35
CA THR A 5 2.94 -1.96 0.94
C THR A 5 3.15 -2.00 2.46
N LYS A 6 2.58 -2.99 3.15
CA LYS A 6 2.80 -3.16 4.60
C LYS A 6 4.26 -3.45 4.91
N THR A 7 4.88 -4.34 4.15
CA THR A 7 6.31 -4.65 4.29
C THR A 7 7.16 -3.42 4.04
N PHE A 8 6.88 -2.65 2.99
CA PHE A 8 7.53 -1.37 2.68
C PHE A 8 7.45 -0.39 3.86
N LEU A 9 6.26 -0.20 4.42
CA LEU A 9 6.04 0.73 5.53
C LEU A 9 6.83 0.31 6.78
N LYS A 10 6.81 -0.98 7.14
CA LYS A 10 7.60 -1.51 8.27
C LYS A 10 9.10 -1.31 8.07
N ALA A 11 9.62 -1.68 6.90
CA ALA A 11 11.04 -1.54 6.57
C ALA A 11 11.52 -0.07 6.66
N SER A 12 10.61 0.85 6.37
CA SER A 12 10.83 2.29 6.38
C SER A 12 10.47 2.94 7.72
N GLN A 13 10.24 2.14 8.76
CA GLN A 13 9.93 2.55 10.14
C GLN A 13 8.65 3.40 10.26
N PHE A 14 7.70 3.23 9.34
CA PHE A 14 6.36 3.79 9.48
C PHE A 14 5.47 2.87 10.32
N LYS A 15 4.73 3.45 11.26
CA LYS A 15 3.61 2.79 11.92
C LYS A 15 2.41 2.83 10.99
N TYR A 16 1.54 1.82 11.06
CA TYR A 16 0.30 1.81 10.31
C TYR A 16 -0.84 1.15 11.09
N GLU A 17 -2.06 1.53 10.75
CA GLU A 17 -3.31 0.95 11.24
C GLU A 17 -4.16 0.53 10.04
N LYS A 18 -4.87 -0.60 10.18
CA LYS A 18 -5.70 -1.19 9.14
C LYS A 18 -7.18 -1.15 9.55
N THR A 19 -8.03 -0.69 8.66
CA THR A 19 -9.49 -0.73 8.83
C THR A 19 -10.11 -1.33 7.58
N TYR A 20 -11.04 -2.24 7.80
CA TYR A 20 -11.75 -2.94 6.74
C TYR A 20 -13.21 -2.54 6.79
N ILE A 21 -13.76 -2.11 5.66
CA ILE A 21 -15.14 -1.63 5.55
C ILE A 21 -15.83 -2.43 4.46
N ARG A 22 -16.97 -3.05 4.80
CA ARG A 22 -17.93 -3.60 3.83
C ARG A 22 -19.12 -2.64 3.76
N PRO A 23 -19.21 -1.80 2.73
CA PRO A 23 -20.42 -1.00 2.54
C PRO A 23 -21.59 -1.93 2.24
N MET A 24 -22.77 -1.64 2.80
CA MET A 24 -23.97 -2.46 2.54
C MET A 24 -24.56 -2.24 1.14
N MET A 25 -24.33 -1.06 0.56
CA MET A 25 -25.00 -0.59 -0.66
C MET A 25 -24.16 -0.71 -1.94
N VAL A 26 -22.86 -1.04 -1.85
CA VAL A 26 -21.99 -1.17 -3.03
C VAL A 26 -21.22 -2.49 -3.00
N PRO A 27 -21.00 -3.14 -4.17
CA PRO A 27 -20.28 -4.41 -4.24
C PRO A 27 -18.78 -4.28 -3.96
N GLN A 28 -18.26 -3.06 -4.01
CA GLN A 28 -16.87 -2.76 -3.74
C GLN A 28 -16.63 -2.72 -2.23
N HIS A 29 -15.65 -3.49 -1.80
CA HIS A 29 -15.17 -3.42 -0.44
C HIS A 29 -14.02 -2.42 -0.34
N VAL A 30 -13.82 -1.87 0.87
CA VAL A 30 -12.85 -0.81 1.09
C VAL A 30 -11.86 -1.21 2.18
N TYR A 31 -10.57 -1.01 1.90
CA TYR A 31 -9.47 -1.25 2.82
C TYR A 31 -8.74 0.05 3.05
N VAL A 32 -8.83 0.57 4.27
CA VAL A 32 -8.19 1.82 4.67
C VAL A 32 -6.93 1.51 5.46
N LEU A 33 -5.82 2.08 5.03
CA LEU A 33 -4.51 1.98 5.67
C LEU A 33 -4.05 3.37 6.06
N ARG A 34 -4.02 3.67 7.36
CA ARG A 34 -3.47 4.93 7.88
C ARG A 34 -2.04 4.71 8.30
N PHE A 35 -1.12 5.62 7.98
CA PHE A 35 0.30 5.42 8.29
C PHE A 35 1.07 6.72 8.57
N GLY A 36 2.18 6.60 9.28
CA GLY A 36 3.06 7.71 9.63
C GLY A 36 4.16 7.31 10.63
N LYS A 37 5.22 8.12 10.74
CA LYS A 37 6.33 7.86 11.70
C LYS A 37 5.93 8.19 13.13
N LYS A 38 5.44 9.40 13.37
CA LYS A 38 4.99 9.89 14.69
C LYS A 38 3.46 9.89 14.84
N LYS A 39 2.74 10.41 13.84
CA LYS A 39 1.27 10.46 13.78
C LYS A 39 0.77 9.82 12.48
N LEU A 40 -0.38 9.13 12.52
CA LEU A 40 -0.98 8.42 11.38
C LEU A 40 -1.78 9.38 10.46
N ASN A 41 -1.05 10.33 9.87
CA ASN A 41 -1.64 11.43 9.09
C ASN A 41 -1.74 11.13 7.59
N ASN A 42 -1.06 10.09 7.10
CA ASN A 42 -1.20 9.64 5.73
C ASN A 42 -2.28 8.56 5.66
N ARG A 43 -3.00 8.51 4.54
CA ARG A 43 -4.08 7.55 4.31
C ARG A 43 -3.96 6.95 2.92
N LEU A 44 -4.15 5.65 2.86
CA LEU A 44 -4.34 4.89 1.64
C LEU A 44 -5.71 4.21 1.71
N ILE A 45 -6.49 4.27 0.64
CA ILE A 45 -7.79 3.62 0.50
C ILE A 45 -7.71 2.71 -0.73
N ALA A 46 -7.75 1.40 -0.52
CA ALA A 46 -7.85 0.44 -1.61
C ALA A 46 -9.30 -0.03 -1.76
N LYS A 47 -9.85 0.16 -2.94
CA LYS A 47 -11.11 -0.42 -3.38
C LYS A 47 -10.82 -1.76 -4.05
N TYR A 48 -11.62 -2.76 -3.73
CA TYR A 48 -11.48 -4.09 -4.31
C TYR A 48 -12.83 -4.76 -4.45
N SER A 49 -12.86 -5.67 -5.40
CA SER A 49 -13.99 -6.50 -5.74
C SER A 49 -13.57 -7.96 -5.72
N HIS A 50 -14.55 -8.84 -5.59
CA HIS A 50 -14.36 -10.25 -5.86
C HIS A 50 -14.64 -10.51 -7.34
N SER A 51 -13.68 -11.12 -8.03
CA SER A 51 -13.91 -11.66 -9.36
C SER A 51 -14.93 -12.81 -9.30
N TRP A 52 -15.44 -13.22 -10.46
CA TRP A 52 -16.41 -14.32 -10.55
C TRP A 52 -15.87 -15.64 -9.95
N THR A 53 -14.54 -15.83 -9.95
CA THR A 53 -13.85 -16.98 -9.32
C THR A 53 -13.59 -16.79 -7.81
N GLY A 54 -14.11 -15.72 -7.21
CA GLY A 54 -13.91 -15.37 -5.79
C GLY A 54 -12.57 -14.70 -5.48
N ARG A 55 -11.63 -14.61 -6.44
CA ARG A 55 -10.34 -13.95 -6.23
C ARG A 55 -10.51 -12.45 -6.01
N LEU A 56 -9.84 -11.92 -5.00
CA LEU A 56 -9.78 -10.49 -4.71
C LEU A 56 -9.00 -9.76 -5.81
N LYS A 57 -9.63 -8.76 -6.42
CA LYS A 57 -9.03 -7.87 -7.40
C LYS A 57 -8.99 -6.46 -6.82
N ILE A 58 -7.82 -5.82 -6.84
CA ILE A 58 -7.71 -4.39 -6.55
C ILE A 58 -8.27 -3.65 -7.76
N ASP A 59 -9.25 -2.77 -7.53
CA ASP A 59 -9.83 -1.93 -8.57
C ASP A 59 -9.16 -0.56 -8.61
N GLU A 60 -8.85 -0.01 -7.43
CA GLU A 60 -8.25 1.32 -7.30
C GLU A 60 -7.55 1.47 -5.95
N ILE A 61 -6.46 2.24 -5.92
CA ILE A 61 -5.80 2.68 -4.69
C ILE A 61 -5.69 4.21 -4.67
N ASP A 62 -6.39 4.86 -3.76
CA ASP A 62 -6.27 6.29 -3.48
C ASP A 62 -5.27 6.52 -2.35
N LEU A 63 -4.23 7.31 -2.61
CA LEU A 63 -3.25 7.77 -1.64
C LEU A 63 -3.40 9.26 -1.36
N ARG A 64 -3.52 9.58 -0.07
CA ARG A 64 -3.45 10.93 0.45
C ARG A 64 -2.33 11.05 1.47
N LEU A 65 -1.26 11.75 1.10
CA LEU A 65 -0.20 12.11 2.03
C LEU A 65 -0.53 13.39 2.79
N HIS A 66 -0.03 13.51 4.01
CA HIS A 66 -0.16 14.73 4.79
C HIS A 66 0.61 15.88 4.11
N GLY A 67 -0.04 17.03 3.93
CA GLY A 67 0.51 18.18 3.21
C GLY A 67 0.42 18.09 1.68
N GLN A 68 -0.09 16.99 1.13
CA GLN A 68 -0.34 16.86 -0.31
C GLN A 68 -1.62 17.62 -0.70
N HIS A 69 -1.54 18.43 -1.75
CA HIS A 69 -2.67 19.21 -2.24
C HIS A 69 -3.73 18.33 -2.92
N ASN A 70 -3.31 17.46 -3.84
CA ASN A 70 -4.20 16.56 -4.58
C ASN A 70 -3.88 15.10 -4.29
N PRO A 71 -4.85 14.25 -3.89
CA PRO A 71 -4.66 12.81 -3.78
C PRO A 71 -4.16 12.20 -5.09
N ARG A 72 -3.49 11.04 -5.00
CA ARG A 72 -3.08 10.28 -6.19
C ARG A 72 -3.75 8.93 -6.20
N VAL A 73 -4.20 8.55 -7.39
CA VAL A 73 -4.90 7.29 -7.64
C VAL A 73 -3.97 6.37 -8.43
N PHE A 74 -3.92 5.09 -8.05
CA PHE A 74 -3.12 4.05 -8.67
C PHE A 74 -4.00 2.85 -9.01
N GLN A 75 -3.66 2.14 -10.08
CA GLN A 75 -4.39 0.95 -10.51
C GLN A 75 -3.94 -0.31 -9.76
N ASP A 76 -2.68 -0.35 -9.34
CA ASP A 76 -2.12 -1.50 -8.65
C ASP A 76 -1.11 -1.14 -7.55
N GLU A 77 -0.68 -2.18 -6.82
CA GLU A 77 0.29 -2.04 -5.73
C GLU A 77 1.72 -1.70 -6.22
N ASN A 78 2.08 -2.02 -7.48
CA ASN A 78 3.40 -1.70 -8.03
C ASN A 78 3.55 -0.19 -8.26
N GLU A 79 2.56 0.42 -8.91
CA GLU A 79 2.55 1.86 -9.19
C GLU A 79 2.60 2.67 -7.90
N LEU A 80 1.78 2.26 -6.91
CA LEU A 80 1.80 2.83 -5.58
C LEU A 80 3.21 2.74 -4.97
N LEU A 81 3.81 1.55 -4.93
CA LEU A 81 5.12 1.35 -4.30
C LEU A 81 6.22 2.17 -4.98
N LYS A 82 6.19 2.29 -6.31
CA LYS A 82 7.12 3.14 -7.06
C LYS A 82 6.97 4.62 -6.66
N TYR A 83 5.74 5.08 -6.46
CA TYR A 83 5.46 6.43 -5.98
C TYR A 83 5.93 6.63 -4.53
N LEU A 84 5.57 5.73 -3.61
CA LEU A 84 5.99 5.84 -2.20
C LEU A 84 7.52 5.82 -2.06
N ALA A 85 8.21 4.98 -2.84
CA ALA A 85 9.66 4.87 -2.82
C ALA A 85 10.37 6.16 -3.27
N SER A 86 9.79 6.88 -4.23
CA SER A 86 10.34 8.14 -4.73
C SER A 86 10.04 9.33 -3.82
N HIS A 87 8.86 9.36 -3.17
CA HIS A 87 8.35 10.54 -2.49
C HIS A 87 8.50 10.56 -0.97
N ILE A 88 8.65 9.39 -0.32
CA ILE A 88 8.59 9.31 1.14
C ILE A 88 9.81 8.64 1.77
N LEU A 89 10.64 7.97 0.96
CA LEU A 89 11.89 7.40 1.44
C LEU A 89 12.99 8.44 1.46
N THR A 90 13.67 8.51 2.60
CA THR A 90 15.05 8.99 2.69
C THR A 90 15.98 7.98 2.01
N ASP A 91 17.22 8.36 1.70
CA ASP A 91 18.16 7.46 1.00
C ASP A 91 18.39 6.13 1.76
N ASP A 92 18.55 6.17 3.09
CA ASP A 92 18.59 4.98 3.95
C ASP A 92 17.34 4.09 3.83
N GLY A 93 16.16 4.70 3.65
CA GLY A 93 14.91 3.98 3.48
C GLY A 93 14.86 3.24 2.14
N ARG A 94 15.42 3.85 1.08
CA ARG A 94 15.51 3.24 -0.25
C ARG A 94 16.39 1.99 -0.23
N GLU A 95 17.53 2.05 0.44
CA GLU A 95 18.43 0.90 0.57
C GLU A 95 17.79 -0.26 1.34
N ARG A 96 17.14 0.02 2.48
CA ARG A 96 16.43 -1.01 3.27
C ARG A 96 15.32 -1.66 2.45
N TYR A 97 14.54 -0.87 1.73
CA TYR A 97 13.48 -1.40 0.88
C TYR A 97 14.02 -2.22 -0.29
N ALA A 98 15.12 -1.79 -0.94
CA ALA A 98 15.75 -2.55 -2.00
C ALA A 98 16.26 -3.92 -1.54
N LYS A 99 16.82 -4.01 -0.32
CA LYS A 99 17.23 -5.28 0.30
C LYS A 99 16.04 -6.21 0.53
N VAL A 100 14.96 -5.69 1.10
CA VAL A 100 13.72 -6.47 1.35
C VAL A 100 13.09 -6.92 0.03
N ARG A 101 13.07 -6.07 -0.99
CA ARG A 101 12.53 -6.42 -2.31
C ARG A 101 13.35 -7.53 -2.96
N LYS A 102 14.68 -7.42 -2.96
CA LYS A 102 15.57 -8.48 -3.49
C LYS A 102 15.44 -9.80 -2.74
N ALA A 103 15.21 -9.76 -1.42
CA ALA A 103 14.98 -10.98 -0.63
C ALA A 103 13.65 -11.65 -1.04
N ALA A 104 12.56 -10.87 -1.13
CA ALA A 104 11.25 -11.39 -1.56
C ALA A 104 11.25 -11.88 -3.02
N GLU A 105 11.99 -11.23 -3.91
CA GLU A 105 12.17 -11.67 -5.30
C GLU A 105 12.93 -13.02 -5.38
N ARG A 106 13.88 -13.26 -4.47
CA ARG A 106 14.62 -14.54 -4.41
C ARG A 106 13.78 -15.69 -3.87
N GLU A 107 12.90 -15.42 -2.91
CA GLU A 107 11.97 -16.42 -2.37
C GLU A 107 10.94 -16.88 -3.41
N HIS A 108 10.53 -16.02 -4.34
CA HIS A 108 9.57 -16.36 -5.40
C HIS A 108 10.16 -17.05 -6.64
N VAL A 109 11.49 -17.07 -6.80
CA VAL A 109 12.17 -17.75 -7.92
C VAL A 109 12.63 -19.17 -7.52
N GLY A 110 12.52 -19.52 -6.24
CA GLY A 110 12.88 -20.83 -5.70
C GLY A 110 11.72 -21.84 -5.59
N GLU A 111 10.52 -21.49 -6.08
CA GLU A 111 9.36 -22.40 -6.22
C GLU A 111 9.13 -22.81 -7.68
#